data_AF-A0A2V3ICR7-F1
#
_entry.id   AF-A0A2V3ICR7-F1
#
_cell.length_a   1.000
_cell.length_b   1.000
_cell.length_c   1.000
_cell.angle_alpha   90.00
_cell.angle_beta   90.00
_cell.angle_gamma   90.00
#
_symmetry.space_group_name_H-M   'P 1'
#
loop_
_entity.id
_entity.type
_entity.pdbx_description
1 polymer ?
#
loop_
_entity_poly.entity_id
_entity_poly.type
_entity_poly.pdbx_seq_one_letter_code
_entity_poly.pdbx_strand_id
1 'polypeptide(L)'
;MDPNDKRSPDIIALFDVNGTLTAPRLSATKEMIDFLAKLGEKFMIGIAGGSDLLKQKEQFGGNVSDMSHYNFSDNGLVAYRGKKLLAEASLTAHLGEKHFQKLINYCLGYTSALSIPVKSGTFMEFRKGI
;
A
#
# COMPACT_ATOMS: atom_id res chain seq x y z
N MET A 1 -20.37 13.36 3.75
CA MET A 1 -19.47 13.44 4.91
C MET A 1 -20.33 13.40 6.16
N ASP A 2 -19.80 12.96 7.30
CA ASP A 2 -20.52 13.12 8.57
C ASP A 2 -20.72 14.63 8.79
N PRO A 3 -21.96 15.13 8.91
CA PRO A 3 -22.22 16.56 9.11
C PRO A 3 -21.67 17.11 10.44
N ASN A 4 -21.26 16.25 11.37
CA ASN A 4 -20.62 16.64 12.64
C ASN A 4 -19.09 16.67 12.56
N ASP A 5 -18.52 16.39 11.40
CA ASP A 5 -17.09 16.41 11.18
C ASP A 5 -16.55 17.84 11.17
N LYS A 6 -15.77 18.21 12.19
CA LYS A 6 -15.21 19.56 12.37
C LYS A 6 -13.89 19.78 11.63
N ARG A 7 -13.39 18.79 10.89
CA ARG A 7 -12.13 18.88 10.14
C ARG A 7 -12.26 19.81 8.94
N SER A 8 -11.14 20.36 8.50
CA SER A 8 -11.10 21.12 7.24
C SER A 8 -11.46 20.17 6.07
N PRO A 9 -12.54 20.43 5.32
CA PRO A 9 -13.04 19.49 4.30
C PRO A 9 -12.14 19.44 3.05
N ASP A 10 -11.33 20.47 2.83
CA ASP A 10 -10.55 20.67 1.60
C ASP A 10 -9.10 20.19 1.71
N ILE A 11 -8.67 19.77 2.90
CA ILE A 11 -7.28 19.42 3.18
C ILE A 11 -7.18 17.97 3.64
N ILE A 12 -6.31 17.22 2.96
CA ILE A 12 -5.88 15.88 3.35
C ILE A 12 -4.36 15.84 3.47
N ALA A 13 -3.86 15.24 4.55
CA ALA A 13 -2.45 14.92 4.72
C ALA A 13 -2.22 13.45 4.36
N LEU A 14 -1.40 13.19 3.34
CA LEU A 14 -1.00 11.84 2.94
C LEU A 14 0.45 11.59 3.35
N PHE A 15 0.69 10.45 3.99
CA PHE A 15 2.00 10.08 4.50
C PHE A 15 2.45 8.75 3.91
N ASP A 16 3.72 8.68 3.50
CA ASP A 16 4.41 7.41 3.34
C ASP A 16 4.63 6.75 4.73
N VAL A 17 4.92 5.46 4.75
CA VAL A 17 5.09 4.70 5.99
C VAL A 17 6.54 4.66 6.44
N ASN A 18 7.36 3.85 5.76
CA ASN A 18 8.69 3.46 6.21
C ASN A 18 9.71 4.57 5.92
N GLY A 19 10.30 5.15 6.97
CA GLY A 19 11.21 6.30 6.86
C GLY A 19 10.50 7.66 6.97
N THR A 20 9.17 7.69 6.95
CA THR A 20 8.37 8.92 7.14
C THR A 20 7.65 8.90 8.48
N LEU A 21 6.76 7.94 8.71
CA LEU A 21 6.03 7.79 9.98
C LEU A 21 6.74 6.86 10.96
N THR A 22 7.60 5.97 10.46
CA THR A 22 8.41 5.08 11.29
C THR A 22 9.88 5.13 10.89
N ALA A 23 10.76 4.81 11.83
CA ALA A 23 12.15 4.51 11.48
C ALA A 23 12.22 3.23 10.63
N PRO A 24 13.25 3.06 9.78
CA PRO A 24 13.33 1.93 8.86
C PRO A 24 13.11 0.56 9.53
N ARG A 25 12.07 -0.17 9.08
CA ARG A 25 11.69 -1.51 9.58
C ARG A 25 11.33 -1.57 11.08
N LEU A 26 11.04 -0.43 11.70
CA LEU A 26 10.61 -0.33 13.09
C LEU A 26 9.16 0.15 13.15
N SER A 27 8.55 -0.02 14.33
CA SER A 27 7.22 0.51 14.62
C SER A 27 7.26 2.02 14.90
N ALA A 28 6.12 2.69 14.69
CA ALA A 28 5.94 4.09 15.04
C ALA A 28 6.17 4.33 16.54
N THR A 29 6.80 5.46 16.88
CA THR A 29 6.93 5.87 18.28
C THR A 29 5.58 6.32 18.82
N LYS A 30 5.40 6.23 20.15
CA LYS A 30 4.20 6.76 20.81
C LYS A 30 3.99 8.25 20.53
N GLU A 31 5.08 9.02 20.48
CA GLU A 31 5.03 10.45 20.16
C GLU A 31 4.45 10.71 18.75
N MET A 32 4.88 9.94 17.75
CA MET A 32 4.34 10.06 16.39
C MET A 32 2.86 9.66 16.34
N ILE A 33 2.48 8.60 17.04
CA ILE A 33 1.09 8.16 17.16
C ILE A 33 0.22 9.26 17.77
N ASP A 34 0.66 9.83 18.91
CA ASP A 34 -0.06 10.90 19.60
C ASP A 34 -0.15 12.17 18.73
N PHE A 35 0.88 12.45 17.92
CA PHE A 35 0.89 13.56 16.97
C PHE A 35 -0.13 13.35 15.84
N LEU A 36 -0.15 12.17 15.22
CA LEU A 36 -1.09 11.85 14.16
C LEU A 36 -2.55 11.88 14.65
N ALA A 37 -2.81 11.43 15.88
CA ALA A 37 -4.14 11.53 16.49
C ALA A 37 -4.60 13.00 16.60
N LYS A 38 -3.74 13.89 17.12
CA LYS A 38 -4.04 15.34 17.22
C LYS A 38 -4.19 16.00 15.85
N LEU A 39 -3.41 15.55 14.85
CA LEU A 39 -3.54 16.04 13.49
C LEU A 39 -4.88 15.57 12.86
N GLY A 40 -5.30 14.35 13.19
CA GLY A 40 -6.53 13.71 12.73
C GLY A 40 -7.81 14.35 13.26
N GLU A 41 -7.72 15.14 14.32
CA GLU A 41 -8.81 16.00 14.81
C GLU A 41 -9.03 17.23 13.91
N LYS A 42 -8.01 17.66 13.16
CA LYS A 42 -8.03 18.88 12.33
C LYS A 42 -8.17 18.61 10.84
N PHE A 43 -7.54 17.53 10.36
CA PHE A 43 -7.47 17.20 8.95
C PHE A 43 -7.79 15.72 8.69
N MET A 44 -8.23 15.42 7.48
CA MET A 44 -8.23 14.04 7.00
C MET A 44 -6.77 13.57 6.87
N ILE A 45 -6.55 12.30 7.22
CA ILE A 45 -5.22 11.68 7.20
C ILE A 45 -5.35 10.43 6.35
N GLY A 46 -4.42 10.26 5.41
CA GLY A 46 -4.25 9.02 4.68
C GLY A 46 -2.83 8.50 4.82
N ILE A 47 -2.72 7.17 4.86
CA ILE A 47 -1.44 6.48 4.80
C ILE A 47 -1.35 5.79 3.45
N ALA A 48 -0.24 5.95 2.76
CA ALA A 48 0.06 5.30 1.49
C ALA A 48 1.38 4.56 1.56
N GLY A 49 1.42 3.32 1.11
CA GLY A 49 2.66 2.55 1.09
C GLY A 49 2.61 1.41 0.08
N GLY A 50 3.79 1.02 -0.39
CA GLY A 50 3.94 -0.09 -1.34
C GLY A 50 3.80 -1.48 -0.72
N SER A 51 3.72 -1.57 0.61
CA SER A 51 3.47 -2.83 1.32
C SER A 51 1.98 -3.11 1.45
N ASP A 52 1.66 -4.39 1.64
CA ASP A 52 0.33 -4.87 1.99
C ASP A 52 -0.17 -4.27 3.34
N LEU A 53 -1.48 -4.34 3.56
CA LEU A 53 -2.13 -3.80 4.75
C LEU A 53 -1.67 -4.47 6.06
N LEU A 54 -1.25 -5.74 6.02
CA LEU A 54 -0.79 -6.47 7.21
C LEU A 54 0.54 -5.91 7.71
N LYS A 55 1.51 -5.72 6.82
CA LYS A 55 2.80 -5.09 7.16
C LYS A 55 2.61 -3.66 7.66
N GLN A 56 1.70 -2.91 7.06
CA GLN A 56 1.35 -1.59 7.57
C GLN A 56 0.80 -1.70 9.01
N LYS A 57 -0.12 -2.63 9.28
CA LYS A 57 -0.65 -2.86 10.64
C LYS A 57 0.43 -3.21 11.66
N GLU A 58 1.41 -4.03 11.30
CA GLU A 58 2.52 -4.38 12.19
C GLU A 58 3.34 -3.16 12.60
N GLN A 59 3.61 -2.24 11.66
CA GLN A 59 4.39 -1.03 11.94
C GLN A 59 3.68 -0.03 12.86
N PHE A 60 2.36 -0.12 13.01
CA PHE A 60 1.60 0.74 13.92
C PHE A 60 0.83 -0.03 15.00
N GLY A 61 1.29 -1.24 15.35
CA GLY A 61 0.77 -1.97 16.51
C GLY A 61 -0.70 -2.39 16.40
N GLY A 62 -1.19 -2.67 15.19
CA GLY A 62 -2.53 -3.23 14.95
C GLY A 62 -3.66 -2.22 14.75
N ASN A 63 -3.48 -0.95 15.13
CA ASN A 63 -4.54 0.08 15.11
C ASN A 63 -4.44 1.11 13.96
N VAL A 64 -3.75 0.79 12.86
CA VAL A 64 -3.67 1.67 11.65
C VAL A 64 -5.05 2.19 11.23
N SER A 65 -6.04 1.30 11.23
CA SER A 65 -7.42 1.61 10.82
C SER A 65 -8.09 2.68 11.67
N ASP A 66 -7.59 2.91 12.89
CA ASP A 66 -8.09 3.91 13.82
C ASP A 66 -7.26 5.21 13.77
N MET A 67 -6.05 5.17 13.18
CA MET A 67 -5.15 6.32 13.09
C MET A 67 -5.24 7.11 11.78
N SER A 68 -5.76 6.48 10.72
CA SER A 68 -5.93 7.13 9.42
C SER A 68 -7.35 6.96 8.90
N HIS A 69 -7.83 8.00 8.22
CA HIS A 69 -9.13 8.01 7.58
C HIS A 69 -9.10 7.25 6.27
N TYR A 70 -7.95 7.24 5.60
CA TYR A 70 -7.70 6.49 4.38
C TYR A 70 -6.45 5.61 4.53
N ASN A 71 -6.53 4.39 4.00
CA ASN A 71 -5.39 3.49 3.90
C ASN A 71 -5.24 3.03 2.46
N PHE A 72 -4.06 3.26 1.89
CA PHE A 72 -3.68 2.89 0.54
C PHE A 72 -2.51 1.91 0.62
N SER A 73 -2.81 0.61 0.58
CA SER A 73 -1.78 -0.44 0.47
C SER A 73 -1.49 -0.75 -0.99
N ASP A 74 -0.31 -1.32 -1.23
CA ASP A 74 0.18 -1.61 -2.58
C ASP A 74 0.11 -0.38 -3.50
N ASN A 75 0.51 0.78 -2.97
CA ASN A 75 0.44 2.09 -3.63
C ASN A 75 -0.98 2.51 -4.04
N GLY A 76 -2.00 2.07 -3.31
CA GLY A 76 -3.40 2.40 -3.55
C GLY A 76 -4.11 1.45 -4.51
N LEU A 77 -3.47 0.33 -4.91
CA LEU A 77 -4.18 -0.77 -5.55
C LEU A 77 -5.27 -1.33 -4.65
N VAL A 78 -5.07 -1.27 -3.33
CA VAL A 78 -6.13 -1.53 -2.36
C VAL A 78 -6.33 -0.28 -1.51
N ALA A 79 -7.55 0.25 -1.53
CA ALA A 79 -7.91 1.50 -0.87
C ALA A 79 -9.06 1.30 0.12
N TYR A 80 -8.86 1.74 1.36
CA TYR A 80 -9.87 1.74 2.41
C TYR A 80 -10.18 3.15 2.90
N ARG A 81 -11.42 3.36 3.34
CA ARG A 81 -11.81 4.49 4.19
C ARG A 81 -12.35 3.97 5.51
N GLY A 82 -11.61 4.22 6.60
CA GLY A 82 -11.79 3.50 7.85
C GLY A 82 -11.73 1.99 7.60
N LYS A 83 -12.80 1.27 7.94
CA LYS A 83 -12.92 -0.19 7.72
C LYS A 83 -13.58 -0.59 6.39
N LYS A 84 -14.04 0.39 5.60
CA LYS A 84 -14.77 0.13 4.34
C LYS A 84 -13.81 0.10 3.15
N LEU A 85 -13.81 -0.99 2.39
CA LEU A 85 -13.13 -1.07 1.11
C LEU A 85 -13.75 -0.07 0.13
N LEU A 86 -12.92 0.78 -0.47
CA LEU A 86 -13.32 1.74 -1.50
C LEU A 86 -13.07 1.20 -2.90
N ALA A 87 -11.88 0.66 -3.12
CA ALA A 87 -11.44 0.17 -4.41
C ALA A 87 -10.37 -0.90 -4.24
N GLU A 88 -10.35 -1.83 -5.19
CA GLU A 88 -9.32 -2.84 -5.35
C GLU A 88 -9.01 -2.96 -6.84
N ALA A 89 -7.73 -3.05 -7.19
CA ALA A 89 -7.26 -3.24 -8.53
C ALA A 89 -6.14 -4.27 -8.56
N SER A 90 -6.04 -5.02 -9.66
CA SER A 90 -4.95 -5.97 -9.88
C SER A 90 -4.45 -5.90 -11.32
N LEU A 91 -3.18 -6.24 -11.51
CA LEU A 91 -2.53 -6.22 -12.82
C LEU A 91 -3.27 -7.10 -13.85
N THR A 92 -3.71 -8.29 -13.44
CA THR A 92 -4.39 -9.24 -14.33
C THR A 92 -5.76 -8.74 -14.76
N ALA A 93 -6.51 -8.09 -13.87
CA ALA A 93 -7.78 -7.48 -14.22
C ALA A 93 -7.59 -6.29 -15.17
N HIS A 94 -6.54 -5.48 -14.96
CA HIS A 94 -6.25 -4.32 -15.79
C HIS A 94 -5.75 -4.71 -17.21
N LEU A 95 -4.80 -5.64 -17.30
CA LEU A 95 -4.23 -6.06 -18.59
C LEU A 95 -5.13 -7.03 -19.36
N GLY A 96 -5.87 -7.87 -18.63
CA GLY A 96 -6.58 -9.03 -19.15
C GLY A 96 -5.67 -10.21 -19.48
N GLU A 97 -6.22 -11.43 -19.37
CA GLU A 97 -5.49 -12.70 -19.49
C GLU A 97 -4.70 -12.81 -20.80
N LYS A 98 -5.28 -12.39 -21.93
CA LYS A 98 -4.63 -12.45 -23.25
C LYS A 98 -3.32 -11.68 -23.30
N HIS A 99 -3.29 -10.46 -22.76
CA HIS A 99 -2.08 -9.64 -22.76
C HIS A 99 -1.11 -10.12 -21.70
N PHE A 100 -1.63 -10.56 -20.55
CA PHE A 100 -0.82 -11.07 -19.46
C PHE A 100 -0.04 -12.33 -19.87
N GLN A 101 -0.69 -13.30 -20.52
CA GLN A 101 0.00 -14.48 -21.06
C GLN A 101 1.03 -14.14 -22.14
N LYS A 102 0.73 -13.16 -23.02
CA LYS A 102 1.71 -12.71 -24.02
C LYS A 102 2.98 -12.17 -23.36
N LEU A 103 2.83 -11.37 -22.31
CA LEU A 103 3.96 -10.86 -21.53
C LEU A 103 4.74 -11.99 -20.86
N ILE A 104 4.04 -12.93 -20.21
CA ILE A 104 4.67 -14.08 -19.56
C ILE A 104 5.49 -14.90 -20.56
N ASN A 105 4.88 -15.28 -21.68
CA ASN A 105 5.51 -16.09 -22.71
C ASN A 105 6.74 -15.39 -23.30
N TYR A 106 6.67 -14.08 -23.51
CA TYR A 106 7.81 -13.29 -23.96
C TYR A 106 8.96 -13.34 -22.95
N CYS A 107 8.69 -13.03 -21.67
CA CYS A 107 9.71 -13.00 -20.63
C CYS A 107 10.36 -14.38 -20.42
N LEU A 108 9.56 -15.46 -20.41
CA LEU A 108 10.07 -16.83 -20.28
C LEU A 108 10.89 -17.26 -21.50
N GLY A 109 10.37 -16.99 -22.71
CA GLY A 109 11.08 -17.26 -23.96
C GLY A 109 12.43 -16.56 -23.99
N TYR A 110 12.46 -15.26 -23.71
CA TYR A 110 13.69 -14.47 -23.65
C TYR A 110 14.66 -15.02 -22.60
N THR A 111 14.19 -15.26 -21.37
CA THR A 111 15.02 -15.73 -20.25
C THR A 111 15.62 -17.12 -20.54
N SER A 112 14.87 -18.00 -21.21
CA SER A 112 15.36 -19.32 -21.60
C SER A 112 16.57 -19.26 -22.53
N ALA A 113 16.61 -18.27 -23.43
CA ALA A 113 17.66 -18.11 -24.44
C ALA A 113 18.94 -17.42 -23.91
N LEU A 114 18.91 -16.82 -22.72
CA LEU A 114 20.09 -16.14 -22.16
C LEU A 114 21.23 -17.12 -21.87
N SER A 115 22.45 -16.82 -22.28
CA SER A 115 23.64 -17.54 -21.83
C SER A 115 24.32 -16.72 -20.73
N ILE A 116 24.20 -17.19 -19.48
CA ILE A 116 24.76 -16.52 -18.31
C ILE A 116 25.48 -17.54 -17.41
N PRO A 117 26.51 -17.13 -16.64
CA PRO A 117 27.34 -18.06 -15.87
C PRO A 117 26.57 -18.92 -14.86
N VAL A 118 25.48 -18.39 -14.29
CA VAL A 118 24.60 -19.09 -13.36
C VAL A 118 23.14 -18.71 -13.63
N LYS A 119 22.27 -19.72 -13.76
CA LYS A 119 20.80 -19.56 -13.73
C LYS A 119 20.28 -20.25 -12.47
N SER A 120 19.57 -19.51 -11.62
CA SER A 120 18.96 -20.04 -10.39
C SER A 120 17.47 -20.38 -10.61
N GLY A 121 16.57 -19.88 -9.78
CA GLY A 121 15.12 -20.16 -9.82
C GLY A 121 14.29 -18.88 -9.63
N THR A 122 12.96 -19.03 -9.64
CA THR A 122 11.99 -17.91 -9.61
C THR A 122 12.28 -16.87 -10.69
N PHE A 123 12.33 -17.32 -11.95
CA PHE A 123 12.55 -16.45 -13.11
C PHE A 123 11.44 -15.42 -13.34
N MET A 124 10.28 -15.64 -12.71
CA MET A 124 9.16 -14.73 -12.73
C MET A 124 8.40 -14.85 -11.41
N GLU A 125 8.23 -13.73 -10.72
CA GLU A 125 7.41 -13.64 -9.51
C GLU A 125 6.19 -12.77 -9.82
N PHE A 126 5.00 -13.37 -9.75
CA PHE A 126 3.77 -12.61 -9.88
C PHE A 126 3.42 -11.98 -8.53
N ARG A 127 3.27 -10.65 -8.51
CA ARG A 127 2.78 -9.89 -7.36
C ARG A 127 1.38 -9.38 -7.66
N LYS A 128 0.45 -9.74 -6.79
CA LYS A 128 -0.96 -9.40 -6.93
C LYS A 128 -1.26 -7.96 -6.51
N GLY A 129 -0.44 -7.39 -5.62
CA GLY A 129 -0.78 -6.18 -4.87
C GLY A 129 -1.86 -6.46 -3.80
N ILE A 130 -1.83 -7.66 -3.20
CA ILE A 130 -2.66 -8.13 -2.09
C ILE A 130 -1.82 -9.07 -1.24
#